data_AF-A0A6S6R134-F1
#
_entry.id   AF-A0A6S6R134-F1
#
_cell.length_a   1.000
_cell.length_b   1.000
_cell.length_c   1.000
_cell.angle_alpha   90.00
_cell.angle_beta   90.00
_cell.angle_gamma   90.00
#
_symmetry.space_group_name_H-M   'P 1'
#
loop_
_entity.id
_entity.type
_entity.pdbx_description
1 polymer ?
#
loop_
_entity_poly.entity_id
_entity_poly.type
_entity_poly.pdbx_seq_one_letter_code
_entity_poly.pdbx_strand_id
1 'polypeptide(L)'
;MDNKTYINILTDTLSKKIVVLNELIQITQLQEGYFDDFEANMEFVDESFSSKEKLIHQLNQLDTGFDMVYEHVKEILQKNKQDFKAEINVMQNYIGDITVKSAQLQAIELKNKNKLDLYFMEQKKNIKSFHVNNRTAANYYKNMSNINQEQSFFLDKKK
;
A
#
# COMPACT_ATOMS: atom_id res chain seq x y z
N MET A 1 -19.76 -35.31 -8.82
CA MET A 1 -20.05 -34.43 -7.68
C MET A 1 -21.45 -33.86 -7.87
N ASP A 2 -22.19 -33.61 -6.80
CA ASP A 2 -23.54 -33.06 -6.86
C ASP A 2 -23.48 -31.55 -7.17
N ASN A 3 -24.45 -31.03 -7.93
CA ASN A 3 -24.53 -29.61 -8.32
C ASN A 3 -24.58 -28.70 -7.09
N LYS A 4 -25.23 -29.17 -6.02
CA LYS A 4 -25.28 -28.47 -4.73
C LYS A 4 -23.91 -28.33 -4.10
N THR A 5 -23.02 -29.32 -4.27
CA THR A 5 -21.64 -29.25 -3.77
C THR A 5 -20.86 -28.13 -4.45
N TYR A 6 -20.97 -27.99 -5.77
CA TYR A 6 -20.29 -26.92 -6.50
C TYR A 6 -20.78 -25.52 -6.11
N ILE A 7 -22.10 -25.35 -5.93
CA ILE A 7 -22.68 -24.08 -5.49
C ILE A 7 -22.22 -23.71 -4.08
N ASN A 8 -22.12 -24.69 -3.19
CA ASN A 8 -21.57 -24.49 -1.85
C ASN A 8 -20.09 -24.07 -1.91
N ILE A 9 -19.29 -24.69 -2.80
CA ILE A 9 -17.90 -24.29 -3.02
C ILE A 9 -17.80 -22.85 -3.52
N LEU A 10 -18.63 -22.44 -4.49
CA LEU A 10 -18.64 -21.05 -4.97
C LEU A 10 -18.98 -20.07 -3.86
N THR A 11 -20.01 -20.39 -3.07
CA THR A 11 -20.46 -19.56 -1.95
C THR A 11 -19.38 -19.43 -0.87
N ASP A 12 -18.72 -20.54 -0.53
CA ASP A 12 -17.61 -20.56 0.43
C ASP A 12 -16.40 -19.78 -0.09
N THR A 13 -16.05 -19.92 -1.37
CA THR A 13 -14.97 -19.15 -1.99
C THR A 13 -15.24 -17.65 -1.95
N LEU A 14 -16.47 -17.20 -2.25
CA LEU A 14 -16.86 -15.79 -2.13
C LEU A 14 -16.76 -15.30 -0.67
N SER A 15 -17.24 -16.09 0.29
CA SER A 15 -17.11 -15.78 1.72
C SER A 15 -15.64 -15.62 2.14
N LYS A 16 -14.75 -16.52 1.68
CA LYS A 16 -13.30 -16.43 1.94
C LYS A 16 -12.67 -15.18 1.32
N LYS A 17 -13.09 -14.77 0.12
CA LYS A 17 -12.61 -13.52 -0.49
C LYS A 17 -12.98 -12.30 0.38
N ILE A 18 -14.19 -12.28 0.95
CA ILE A 18 -14.63 -11.23 1.87
C ILE A 18 -13.72 -11.15 3.10
N VAL A 19 -13.35 -12.30 3.69
CA VAL A 19 -12.43 -12.36 4.83
C VAL A 19 -11.06 -11.78 4.47
N VAL A 20 -10.48 -12.21 3.35
CA VAL A 20 -9.17 -11.71 2.87
C VAL A 20 -9.22 -10.21 2.59
N LEU A 21 -10.31 -9.71 2.00
CA LEU A 21 -10.49 -8.27 1.76
C LEU A 21 -10.61 -7.47 3.05
N ASN A 22 -11.30 -8.00 4.07
CA ASN A 22 -11.36 -7.33 5.38
C ASN A 22 -9.98 -7.23 6.01
N GLU A 23 -9.17 -8.29 5.93
CA GLU A 23 -7.80 -8.28 6.45
C GLU A 23 -6.90 -7.30 5.69
N LEU A 24 -7.01 -7.26 4.36
CA LEU A 24 -6.33 -6.27 3.52
C LEU A 24 -6.72 -4.84 3.91
N ILE A 25 -8.01 -4.56 4.12
CA ILE A 25 -8.48 -3.25 4.57
C ILE A 25 -7.86 -2.89 5.91
N GLN A 26 -7.84 -3.80 6.89
CA GLN A 26 -7.26 -3.56 8.21
C GLN A 26 -5.77 -3.21 8.13
N ILE A 27 -4.97 -4.01 7.43
CA ILE A 27 -3.53 -3.77 7.28
C ILE A 27 -3.29 -2.44 6.56
N THR A 28 -4.08 -2.14 5.54
CA THR A 28 -3.96 -0.87 4.80
C THR A 28 -4.34 0.32 5.68
N GLN A 29 -5.34 0.20 6.55
CA GLN A 29 -5.67 1.24 7.52
C GLN A 29 -4.58 1.44 8.56
N LEU A 30 -3.97 0.37 9.08
CA LEU A 30 -2.84 0.46 10.01
C LEU A 30 -1.64 1.14 9.39
N GLN A 31 -1.35 0.85 8.11
CA GLN A 31 -0.29 1.50 7.35
C GLN A 31 -0.43 3.03 7.32
N GLU A 32 -1.67 3.56 7.37
CA GLU A 32 -1.90 5.01 7.38
C GLU A 32 -1.19 5.71 8.56
N GLY A 33 -1.11 5.04 9.72
CA GLY A 33 -0.53 5.58 10.94
C GLY A 33 1.00 5.53 10.99
N TYR A 34 1.66 4.70 10.18
CA TYR A 34 3.12 4.59 10.17
C TYR A 34 3.83 5.82 9.58
N PHE A 35 3.09 6.69 8.91
CA PHE A 35 3.62 7.91 8.28
C PHE A 35 3.43 9.17 9.12
N ASP A 36 2.74 9.08 10.26
CA ASP A 36 2.43 10.26 11.09
C ASP A 36 3.53 10.57 12.14
N ASP A 37 4.43 9.61 12.44
CA ASP A 37 5.57 9.80 13.34
C ASP A 37 6.87 10.14 12.57
N PHE A 38 7.64 11.10 13.11
CA PHE A 38 8.82 11.74 12.48
C PHE A 38 9.98 10.76 12.18
N GLU A 39 9.96 9.58 12.79
CA GLU A 39 10.77 8.42 12.42
C GLU A 39 9.83 7.37 11.84
N ALA A 40 9.39 7.57 10.59
CA ALA A 40 8.58 6.58 9.90
C ALA A 40 9.24 5.22 10.06
N ASN A 41 8.56 4.32 10.73
CA ASN A 41 9.14 3.05 11.14
C ASN A 41 9.06 2.12 9.92
N MET A 42 10.01 2.33 9.00
CA MET A 42 10.04 1.72 7.66
C MET A 42 9.97 0.19 7.72
N GLU A 43 10.42 -0.41 8.82
CA GLU A 43 10.27 -1.84 9.08
C GLU A 43 8.79 -2.28 9.11
N PHE A 44 7.92 -1.54 9.80
CA PHE A 44 6.47 -1.83 9.81
C PHE A 44 5.81 -1.57 8.45
N VAL A 45 6.34 -0.61 7.67
CA VAL A 45 5.89 -0.37 6.29
C VAL A 45 6.24 -1.57 5.41
N ASP A 46 7.47 -2.07 5.49
CA ASP A 46 7.92 -3.24 4.74
C ASP A 46 7.17 -4.53 5.15
N GLU A 47 6.96 -4.75 6.44
CA GLU A 47 6.15 -5.86 6.94
C GLU A 47 4.69 -5.78 6.45
N SER A 48 4.12 -4.57 6.39
CA SER A 48 2.79 -4.36 5.84
C SER A 48 2.72 -4.73 4.36
N PHE A 49 3.76 -4.43 3.57
CA PHE A 49 3.82 -4.83 2.16
C PHE A 49 3.90 -6.35 2.00
N SER A 50 4.77 -7.02 2.77
CA SER A 50 4.88 -8.48 2.72
C SER A 50 3.57 -9.17 3.11
N SER A 51 2.88 -8.66 4.14
CA SER A 51 1.58 -9.19 4.57
C SER A 51 0.50 -8.98 3.52
N LYS A 52 0.43 -7.79 2.92
CA LYS A 52 -0.51 -7.50 1.81
C LYS A 52 -0.23 -8.38 0.60
N GLU A 53 1.03 -8.65 0.25
CA GLU A 53 1.39 -9.51 -0.88
C GLU A 53 0.88 -10.94 -0.70
N LYS A 54 1.03 -11.53 0.50
CA LYS A 54 0.49 -12.87 0.82
C LYS A 54 -1.02 -12.92 0.66
N LEU A 55 -1.73 -11.91 1.14
CA LEU A 55 -3.19 -11.83 1.05
C LEU A 55 -3.67 -11.63 -0.40
N ILE A 56 -2.97 -10.81 -1.18
CA ILE A 56 -3.24 -10.64 -2.62
C ILE A 56 -3.04 -11.97 -3.36
N HIS A 57 -1.97 -12.71 -3.04
CA HIS A 57 -1.76 -14.03 -3.62
C HIS A 57 -2.91 -14.99 -3.26
N GLN A 58 -3.37 -15.00 -2.01
CA GLN A 58 -4.52 -15.79 -1.59
C GLN A 58 -5.79 -15.38 -2.32
N LEU A 59 -6.04 -14.07 -2.50
CA LEU A 59 -7.18 -13.55 -3.23
C LEU A 59 -7.17 -14.03 -4.70
N ASN A 60 -6.02 -13.96 -5.36
CA ASN A 60 -5.84 -14.43 -6.73
C ASN A 60 -6.08 -15.95 -6.88
N GLN A 61 -5.65 -16.75 -5.90
CA GLN A 61 -5.94 -18.19 -5.88
C GLN A 61 -7.43 -18.46 -5.72
N LEU A 62 -8.12 -17.72 -4.84
CA LEU A 62 -9.57 -17.82 -4.66
C LEU A 62 -10.33 -17.39 -5.92
N ASP A 63 -9.88 -16.34 -6.62
CA ASP A 63 -10.43 -15.91 -7.91
C ASP A 63 -10.30 -17.02 -8.95
N THR A 64 -9.08 -17.53 -9.14
CA THR A 64 -8.83 -18.59 -10.12
C THR A 64 -9.65 -19.85 -9.80
N GLY A 65 -9.73 -20.26 -8.53
CA GLY A 65 -10.53 -21.40 -8.11
C GLY A 65 -12.04 -21.18 -8.27
N PHE A 66 -12.52 -19.95 -8.05
CA PHE A 66 -13.91 -19.59 -8.30
C PHE A 66 -14.26 -19.74 -9.78
N ASP A 67 -13.44 -19.19 -10.67
CA ASP A 67 -13.69 -19.21 -12.12
C ASP A 67 -13.74 -20.63 -12.66
N MET A 68 -12.80 -21.48 -12.25
CA MET A 68 -12.80 -22.90 -12.62
C MET A 68 -14.10 -23.60 -12.21
N VAL A 69 -14.55 -23.42 -10.98
CA VAL A 69 -15.78 -24.06 -10.49
C VAL A 69 -17.01 -23.47 -11.17
N TYR A 70 -17.04 -22.15 -11.37
CA TYR A 70 -18.18 -21.45 -11.97
C TYR A 70 -18.41 -21.89 -13.41
N GLU A 71 -17.33 -22.05 -14.19
CA GLU A 71 -17.40 -22.53 -15.57
C GLU A 71 -18.10 -23.89 -15.70
N HIS A 72 -17.93 -24.78 -14.71
CA HIS A 72 -18.60 -26.08 -14.70
C HIS A 72 -20.10 -26.03 -14.38
N VAL A 73 -20.56 -25.01 -13.63
CA VAL A 73 -21.95 -24.93 -13.17
C VAL A 73 -22.76 -23.83 -13.82
N LYS A 74 -22.15 -22.92 -14.59
CA LYS A 74 -22.84 -21.76 -15.18
C LYS A 74 -24.04 -22.16 -16.04
N GLU A 75 -23.92 -23.21 -16.86
CA GLU A 75 -25.02 -23.66 -17.72
C GLU A 75 -26.16 -24.28 -16.91
N ILE A 76 -25.82 -24.97 -15.83
CA ILE A 76 -26.78 -25.63 -14.94
C ILE A 76 -27.54 -24.58 -14.14
N LEU A 77 -26.83 -23.59 -13.59
CA LEU A 77 -27.42 -22.45 -12.90
C LEU A 77 -28.36 -21.65 -13.82
N GLN A 78 -28.06 -21.54 -15.11
CA GLN A 78 -28.94 -20.87 -16.08
C GLN A 78 -30.21 -21.66 -16.39
N LYS A 79 -30.11 -22.99 -16.52
CA LYS A 79 -31.24 -23.87 -16.84
C LYS A 79 -32.16 -24.11 -15.64
N ASN A 80 -31.60 -24.22 -14.43
CA ASN A 80 -32.32 -24.55 -13.19
C ASN A 80 -32.36 -23.37 -12.20
N LYS A 81 -32.53 -22.15 -12.71
CA LYS A 81 -32.50 -20.91 -11.88
C LYS A 81 -33.47 -20.92 -10.70
N GLN A 82 -34.63 -21.56 -10.84
CA GLN A 82 -35.63 -21.56 -9.76
C GLN A 82 -35.19 -22.41 -8.57
N ASP A 83 -34.54 -23.55 -8.84
CA ASP A 83 -34.12 -24.51 -7.81
C ASP A 83 -32.97 -23.97 -6.94
N PHE A 84 -32.17 -23.05 -7.49
CA PHE A 84 -31.00 -22.47 -6.82
C PHE A 84 -31.15 -20.97 -6.53
N LYS A 85 -32.38 -20.45 -6.52
CA LYS A 85 -32.64 -19.02 -6.40
C LYS A 85 -32.09 -18.43 -5.09
N ALA A 86 -32.20 -19.17 -3.98
CA ALA A 86 -31.72 -18.71 -2.68
C ALA A 86 -30.19 -18.58 -2.68
N GLU A 87 -29.50 -19.59 -3.18
CA GLU A 87 -28.04 -19.64 -3.26
C GLU A 87 -27.49 -18.57 -4.22
N ILE A 88 -28.15 -18.36 -5.37
CA ILE A 88 -27.79 -17.30 -6.31
C ILE A 88 -27.88 -15.92 -5.63
N ASN A 89 -28.95 -15.65 -4.87
CA ASN A 89 -29.09 -14.39 -4.15
C ASN A 89 -27.97 -14.20 -3.11
N VAL A 90 -27.59 -15.26 -2.38
CA VAL A 90 -26.47 -15.20 -1.43
C VAL A 90 -25.16 -14.87 -2.15
N MET A 91 -24.85 -15.56 -3.25
CA MET A 91 -23.65 -15.27 -4.05
C MET A 91 -23.66 -13.84 -4.58
N GLN A 92 -24.80 -13.33 -5.06
CA GLN A 92 -24.93 -11.95 -5.52
C GLN A 92 -24.67 -10.93 -4.40
N ASN A 93 -25.17 -11.19 -3.19
CA ASN A 93 -24.90 -10.34 -2.04
C ASN A 93 -23.41 -10.34 -1.69
N TYR A 94 -22.75 -11.49 -1.71
CA TYR A 94 -21.30 -11.57 -1.47
C TYR A 94 -20.49 -10.86 -2.55
N ILE A 95 -20.87 -10.98 -3.83
CA ILE A 95 -20.23 -10.22 -4.91
C ILE A 95 -20.40 -8.71 -4.71
N GLY A 96 -21.59 -8.27 -4.27
CA GLY A 96 -21.84 -6.89 -3.90
C GLY A 96 -20.92 -6.39 -2.78
N ASP A 97 -20.79 -7.16 -1.71
CA ASP A 97 -19.90 -6.83 -0.58
C ASP A 97 -18.42 -6.80 -1.00
N ILE A 98 -17.97 -7.79 -1.77
CA ILE A 98 -16.63 -7.82 -2.37
C ILE A 98 -16.35 -6.54 -3.18
N THR A 99 -17.33 -6.10 -3.98
CA THR A 99 -17.20 -4.89 -4.81
C THR A 99 -17.04 -3.64 -3.95
N VAL A 100 -17.88 -3.48 -2.91
CA VAL A 100 -17.80 -2.36 -1.97
C VAL A 100 -16.47 -2.35 -1.24
N LYS A 101 -16.02 -3.50 -0.73
CA LYS A 101 -14.73 -3.63 -0.03
C LYS A 101 -13.54 -3.35 -0.95
N SER A 102 -13.60 -3.78 -2.20
CA SER A 102 -12.55 -3.51 -3.18
C SER A 102 -12.43 -2.01 -3.47
N ALA A 103 -13.57 -1.32 -3.63
CA ALA A 103 -13.58 0.13 -3.81
C ALA A 103 -13.06 0.88 -2.57
N GLN A 104 -13.45 0.42 -1.37
CA GLN A 104 -12.93 0.96 -0.11
C GLN A 104 -11.41 0.79 -0.01
N LEU A 105 -10.90 -0.42 -0.28
CA LEU A 105 -9.47 -0.72 -0.24
C LEU A 105 -8.68 0.18 -1.21
N GLN A 106 -9.18 0.36 -2.44
CA GLN A 106 -8.57 1.26 -3.43
C GLN A 106 -8.50 2.71 -2.95
N ALA A 107 -9.55 3.22 -2.31
CA ALA A 107 -9.56 4.57 -1.78
C ALA A 107 -8.53 4.77 -0.66
N ILE A 108 -8.38 3.79 0.23
CA ILE A 108 -7.41 3.84 1.34
C ILE A 108 -5.98 3.71 0.79
N GLU A 109 -5.73 2.81 -0.15
CA GLU A 109 -4.43 2.67 -0.82
C GLU A 109 -4.00 3.96 -1.52
N LEU A 110 -4.92 4.64 -2.23
CA LEU A 110 -4.63 5.92 -2.85
C LEU A 110 -4.22 6.98 -1.81
N LYS A 111 -4.90 7.02 -0.66
CA LYS A 111 -4.57 7.93 0.44
C LYS A 111 -3.20 7.62 1.04
N ASN A 112 -2.89 6.34 1.30
CA ASN A 112 -1.61 5.90 1.83
C ASN A 112 -0.45 6.21 0.87
N LYS A 113 -0.66 5.96 -0.43
CA LYS A 113 0.31 6.30 -1.46
C LYS A 113 0.62 7.80 -1.45
N ASN A 114 -0.39 8.65 -1.39
CA ASN A 114 -0.18 10.10 -1.32
C ASN A 114 0.61 10.53 -0.08
N LYS A 115 0.35 9.93 1.09
CA LYS A 115 1.14 10.18 2.32
C LYS A 115 2.60 9.78 2.13
N LEU A 116 2.84 8.59 1.59
CA LEU A 116 4.18 8.07 1.31
C LEU A 116 4.94 8.95 0.29
N ASP A 117 4.27 9.42 -0.76
CA ASP A 117 4.86 10.34 -1.73
C ASP A 117 5.26 11.67 -1.08
N LEU A 118 4.41 12.24 -0.22
CA LEU A 118 4.71 13.46 0.54
C LEU A 118 5.91 13.27 1.47
N TYR A 119 5.95 12.15 2.20
CA TYR A 119 7.07 11.80 3.07
C TYR A 119 8.40 11.75 2.29
N PHE A 120 8.44 11.08 1.14
CA PHE A 120 9.66 11.04 0.31
C PHE A 120 10.06 12.41 -0.24
N MET A 121 9.10 13.27 -0.57
CA MET A 121 9.39 14.64 -1.00
C MET A 121 10.04 15.46 0.12
N GLU A 122 9.53 15.34 1.36
CA GLU A 122 10.10 16.01 2.53
C GLU A 122 11.51 15.52 2.84
N GLN A 123 11.73 14.20 2.87
CA GLN A 123 13.06 13.62 3.11
C GLN A 123 14.08 14.09 2.06
N LYS A 124 13.68 14.17 0.78
CA LYS A 124 14.55 14.71 -0.28
C LYS A 124 14.89 16.19 -0.07
N LYS A 125 13.94 17.00 0.42
CA LYS A 125 14.17 18.41 0.77
C LYS A 125 15.12 18.54 1.95
N ASN A 126 14.95 17.72 2.98
CA ASN A 126 15.82 17.68 4.16
C ASN A 126 17.27 17.37 3.77
N ILE A 127 17.50 16.33 2.95
CA ILE A 127 18.83 15.99 2.40
C ILE A 127 19.44 17.16 1.63
N LYS A 128 18.67 17.79 0.71
CA LYS A 128 19.14 18.97 -0.03
C LYS A 128 19.53 20.13 0.90
N SER A 129 18.69 20.43 1.89
CA SER A 129 18.94 21.52 2.84
C SER A 129 20.19 21.25 3.69
N PHE A 130 20.41 20.01 4.12
CA PHE A 130 21.62 19.59 4.83
C PHE A 130 22.87 19.80 3.97
N HIS A 131 22.85 19.37 2.71
CA HIS A 131 23.98 19.60 1.79
C HIS A 131 24.24 21.09 1.53
N VAL A 132 23.19 21.90 1.39
CA VAL A 132 23.31 23.37 1.19
C VAL A 132 23.88 24.04 2.44
N ASN A 133 23.41 23.66 3.63
CA ASN A 133 23.91 24.20 4.90
C ASN A 133 25.38 23.82 5.12
N ASN A 134 25.75 22.56 4.85
CA ASN A 134 27.13 22.10 4.96
C ASN A 134 28.06 22.81 3.97
N ARG A 135 27.62 23.02 2.72
CA ARG A 135 28.39 23.78 1.72
C ARG A 135 28.55 25.25 2.11
N THR A 136 27.49 25.86 2.64
CA THR A 136 27.51 27.26 3.11
C THR A 136 28.44 27.42 4.31
N ALA A 137 28.39 26.52 5.29
CA ALA A 137 29.30 26.50 6.44
C ALA A 137 30.76 26.32 5.98
N ALA A 138 31.04 25.34 5.11
CA ALA A 138 32.38 25.12 4.57
C ALA A 138 32.92 26.34 3.79
N ASN A 139 32.07 27.00 2.98
CA ASN A 139 32.44 28.22 2.28
C ASN A 139 32.68 29.39 3.24
N TYR A 140 31.90 29.52 4.31
CA TYR A 140 32.10 30.54 5.35
C TYR A 140 33.47 30.36 6.03
N TYR A 141 33.81 29.15 6.48
CA TYR A 141 35.13 28.86 7.06
C TYR A 141 36.28 29.09 6.08
N LYS A 142 36.13 28.68 4.82
CA LYS A 142 37.14 28.91 3.77
C LYS A 142 37.37 30.41 3.53
N ASN A 143 36.29 31.20 3.45
CA ASN A 143 36.38 32.63 3.23
C ASN A 143 36.95 33.35 4.47
N MET A 144 36.58 32.95 5.68
CA MET A 144 37.15 33.49 6.93
C MET A 144 38.65 33.17 7.06
N SER A 145 39.08 31.96 6.69
CA SER A 145 40.49 31.57 6.65
C SER A 145 41.30 32.35 5.61
N ASN A 146 40.71 32.60 4.43
CA ASN A 146 41.37 33.40 3.38
C ASN A 146 41.43 34.89 3.72
N ILE A 147 40.43 35.45 4.41
CA ILE A 147 40.45 36.84 4.89
C ILE A 147 41.57 37.05 5.92
N ASN A 148 41.87 36.05 6.77
CA ASN A 148 43.01 36.10 7.70
C ASN A 148 44.38 36.01 7.00
N GLN A 149 44.47 35.34 5.84
CA GLN A 149 45.69 35.32 5.03
C GLN A 149 45.89 36.65 4.28
N GLU A 150 44.84 37.23 3.70
CA GLU A 150 44.96 38.51 2.97
C GLU A 150 45.24 39.72 3.88
N GLN A 151 44.80 39.70 5.15
CA GLN A 151 45.16 40.75 6.12
C GLN A 151 46.61 40.64 6.64
N SER A 152 47.24 39.46 6.57
CA SER A 152 48.65 39.29 6.96
C SER A 152 49.63 39.89 5.95
N PHE A 153 49.22 40.14 4.70
CA PHE A 153 50.08 40.77 3.69
C PHE A 153 50.21 42.29 3.83
N PHE A 154 49.46 42.93 4.73
CA PHE A 154 49.52 44.38 5.00
C PHE A 154 50.26 44.77 6.29
N LEU A 155 50.81 43.80 7.04
CA LEU A 155 51.47 44.04 8.33
C LEU A 155 53.01 44.00 8.30
N ASP A 156 53.64 43.80 7.13
CA ASP A 156 55.12 43.82 7.00
C ASP A 156 55.66 45.08 6.28
N LYS A 157 55.10 46.25 6.60
CA LYS A 157 55.72 47.54 6.30
C LYS A 157 55.56 48.50 7.47
N LYS A 158 56.20 48.18 8.60
CA LYS A 158 56.60 49.16 9.62
C LYS A 158 57.55 48.54 10.65
N LYS A 159 58.84 48.53 10.32
CA LYS A 159 59.91 49.08 11.16
C LYS A 159 61.22 49.15 10.39
#